data_AF-A0A9D7XEN6-F1
#
_entry.id   AF-A0A9D7XEN6-F1
#
_cell.length_a   1.000
_cell.length_b   1.000
_cell.length_c   1.000
_cell.angle_alpha   90.00
_cell.angle_beta   90.00
_cell.angle_gamma   90.00
#
_symmetry.space_group_name_H-M   'P 1'
#
loop_
_entity.id
_entity.type
_entity.pdbx_description
1 polymer ?
#
loop_
_entity_poly.entity_id
_entity_poly.type
_entity_poly.pdbx_seq_one_letter_code
_entity_poly.pdbx_strand_id
1 'polypeptide(L)'
;MIRNKVLKFNYSGYFCTESEYKNSQSNETNLYPSIFQYFMSCKSVFNIIVILLLQSLVLIAAPSIDAGKASFKNNCASCHNKNMKDNLTGPALAGVEARWSAFPKTDLYSWIRNSQGLIAKGHPRAVELYNTNNKLVMTAFPAISDEEIESILLYIDCTAKGTCGPKDVAGAPGAANANASKGSGSNFWMYMVFAILAILAIFLWNIITDLNHTRNMVEGDTDSIRPNFWNILTNKSVITLYYLDWYYLVVIQQ
;
A
#
# COMPACT_ATOMS: atom_id res chain seq x y z
N MET A 1 33.04 -27.84 65.62
CA MET A 1 33.74 -27.87 64.32
C MET A 1 32.74 -27.51 63.22
N ILE A 2 32.99 -26.36 62.60
CA ILE A 2 32.72 -25.94 61.20
C ILE A 2 31.28 -26.02 60.65
N ARG A 3 30.72 -24.82 60.48
CA ARG A 3 29.56 -24.47 59.63
C ARG A 3 29.86 -24.81 58.15
N ASN A 4 28.88 -25.34 57.42
CA ASN A 4 28.84 -25.22 55.97
C ASN A 4 27.55 -24.51 55.52
N LYS A 5 27.75 -23.36 54.87
CA LYS A 5 26.75 -22.60 54.12
C LYS A 5 26.45 -23.34 52.82
N VAL A 6 25.16 -23.44 52.47
CA VAL A 6 24.71 -23.25 51.08
C VAL A 6 23.41 -22.45 51.11
N LEU A 7 23.52 -21.17 50.74
CA LEU A 7 22.39 -20.38 50.27
C LEU A 7 21.99 -20.92 48.90
N LYS A 8 20.71 -20.83 48.49
CA LYS A 8 20.30 -20.14 47.26
C LYS A 8 18.77 -20.16 47.06
N PHE A 9 18.26 -18.92 47.07
CA PHE A 9 17.17 -18.28 46.32
C PHE A 9 15.74 -18.83 46.32
N ASN A 10 14.90 -17.91 46.77
CA ASN A 10 13.45 -17.87 46.82
C ASN A 10 12.95 -17.13 45.55
N TYR A 11 11.92 -17.66 44.88
CA TYR A 11 11.02 -16.89 44.01
C TYR A 11 9.60 -17.42 44.19
N SER A 12 8.92 -16.84 45.17
CA SER A 12 7.47 -16.62 45.21
C SER A 12 6.99 -16.05 43.87
N GLY A 13 5.86 -16.41 43.26
CA GLY A 13 4.74 -17.24 43.70
C GLY A 13 3.55 -16.78 42.86
N TYR A 14 2.99 -17.67 42.03
CA TYR A 14 1.64 -17.56 41.44
C TYR A 14 1.19 -18.97 41.02
N PHE A 15 0.76 -19.76 42.01
CA PHE A 15 -0.10 -20.93 41.80
C PHE A 15 -1.21 -20.81 42.84
N CYS A 16 -2.36 -20.26 42.44
CA CYS A 16 -3.56 -20.31 43.27
C CYS A 16 -4.02 -21.77 43.30
N THR A 17 -3.99 -22.37 44.49
CA THR A 17 -4.55 -23.72 44.71
C THR A 17 -6.04 -23.61 45.00
N GLU A 18 -6.77 -24.64 44.58
CA GLU A 18 -8.23 -24.79 44.54
C GLU A 18 -8.97 -24.68 45.90
N SER A 19 -8.24 -24.46 47.00
CA SER A 19 -8.79 -24.54 48.36
C SER A 19 -9.40 -23.23 48.90
N GLU A 20 -9.17 -22.08 48.27
CA GLU A 20 -9.75 -20.79 48.69
C GLU A 20 -11.06 -20.42 47.96
N TYR A 21 -11.46 -21.17 46.93
CA TYR A 21 -12.67 -20.87 46.15
C TYR A 21 -13.98 -21.08 46.93
N LYS A 22 -13.99 -21.95 47.95
CA LYS A 22 -15.24 -22.36 48.62
C LYS A 22 -15.66 -21.51 49.82
N ASN A 23 -14.87 -20.53 50.26
CA ASN A 23 -15.18 -19.73 51.46
C ASN A 23 -15.67 -18.30 51.16
N SER A 24 -16.06 -18.01 49.93
CA SER A 24 -16.65 -16.72 49.54
C SER A 24 -17.95 -16.92 48.76
N GLN A 25 -18.78 -17.90 49.16
CA GLN A 25 -20.03 -18.22 48.47
C GLN A 25 -21.27 -18.04 49.35
N SER A 26 -21.15 -17.47 50.55
CA SER A 26 -22.29 -17.28 51.47
C SER A 26 -22.60 -15.83 51.86
N ASN A 27 -22.06 -14.81 51.18
CA ASN A 27 -22.35 -13.42 51.56
C ASN A 27 -22.42 -12.39 50.42
N GLU A 28 -23.00 -12.74 49.27
CA GLU A 28 -23.11 -11.83 48.11
C GLU A 28 -24.51 -11.95 47.45
N THR A 29 -25.59 -11.66 48.18
CA THR A 29 -26.94 -11.54 47.58
C THR A 29 -27.28 -10.14 47.07
N ASN A 30 -26.33 -9.21 46.93
CA ASN A 30 -26.64 -7.81 46.56
C ASN A 30 -25.63 -7.12 45.63
N LEU A 31 -24.91 -7.81 44.74
CA LEU A 31 -23.95 -7.13 43.85
C LEU A 31 -24.00 -7.54 42.37
N TYR A 32 -25.21 -7.67 41.81
CA TYR A 32 -25.41 -7.79 40.36
C TYR A 32 -26.44 -6.77 39.85
N PRO A 33 -25.97 -5.61 39.37
CA PRO A 33 -26.53 -5.12 38.10
C PRO A 33 -25.48 -4.67 37.06
N SER A 34 -24.17 -4.67 37.35
CA SER A 34 -23.20 -3.99 36.47
C SER A 34 -22.67 -4.80 35.29
N ILE A 35 -22.80 -6.14 35.29
CA ILE A 35 -22.19 -6.99 34.25
C ILE A 35 -23.13 -7.19 33.03
N PHE A 36 -24.45 -7.23 33.23
CA PHE A 36 -25.41 -7.47 32.15
C PHE A 36 -25.60 -6.25 31.22
N GLN A 37 -25.28 -5.04 31.70
CA GLN A 37 -25.32 -3.81 30.90
C GLN A 37 -24.19 -3.73 29.85
N TYR A 38 -23.06 -4.41 30.10
CA TYR A 38 -21.87 -4.34 29.23
C TYR A 38 -21.94 -5.28 28.02
N PHE A 39 -22.58 -6.44 28.17
CA PHE A 39 -22.78 -7.39 27.06
C PHE A 39 -23.74 -6.87 25.99
N MET A 40 -24.66 -5.97 26.35
CA MET A 40 -25.67 -5.42 25.43
C MET A 40 -25.12 -4.28 24.54
N SER A 41 -24.11 -3.53 25.00
CA SER A 41 -23.43 -2.50 24.20
C SER A 41 -22.44 -3.04 23.17
N CYS A 42 -21.91 -4.25 23.35
CA CYS A 42 -20.85 -4.78 22.47
C CYS A 42 -21.39 -5.30 21.12
N LYS A 43 -22.65 -5.78 21.08
CA LYS A 43 -23.31 -6.28 19.86
C LYS A 43 -23.64 -5.16 18.86
N SER A 44 -23.94 -3.97 19.35
CA SER A 44 -24.28 -2.80 18.53
C SER A 44 -23.03 -2.19 17.87
N VAL A 45 -21.93 -2.09 18.61
CA VAL A 45 -20.65 -1.56 18.09
C VAL A 45 -20.04 -2.51 17.05
N PHE A 46 -20.14 -3.83 17.26
CA PHE A 46 -19.71 -4.84 16.29
C PHE A 46 -20.48 -4.74 14.96
N ASN A 47 -21.81 -4.59 15.02
CA ASN A 47 -22.63 -4.41 13.82
C ASN A 47 -22.36 -3.09 13.10
N ILE A 48 -22.11 -1.99 13.84
CA ILE A 48 -21.76 -0.70 13.22
C ILE A 48 -20.39 -0.77 12.54
N ILE A 49 -19.39 -1.43 13.14
CA ILE A 49 -18.06 -1.61 12.53
C ILE A 49 -18.13 -2.50 11.29
N VAL A 50 -18.92 -3.58 11.31
CA VAL A 50 -19.15 -4.44 10.14
C VAL A 50 -19.89 -3.67 9.04
N ILE A 51 -20.89 -2.86 9.39
CA ILE A 51 -21.61 -2.00 8.44
C ILE A 51 -20.72 -0.88 7.89
N LEU A 52 -19.82 -0.28 8.68
CA LEU A 52 -18.83 0.71 8.20
C LEU A 52 -17.77 0.07 7.27
N LEU A 53 -17.30 -1.14 7.62
CA LEU A 53 -16.35 -1.90 6.80
C LEU A 53 -16.98 -2.37 5.48
N LEU A 54 -18.25 -2.81 5.49
CA LEU A 54 -18.98 -3.14 4.25
C LEU A 54 -19.21 -1.92 3.37
N GLN A 55 -19.44 -0.73 3.94
CA GLN A 55 -19.61 0.51 3.17
C GLN A 55 -18.32 1.00 2.49
N SER A 56 -17.15 0.60 2.99
CA SER A 56 -15.88 0.88 2.32
C SER A 56 -15.60 -0.03 1.11
N LEU A 57 -16.42 -1.06 0.87
CA LEU A 57 -16.19 -2.06 -0.19
C LEU A 57 -16.89 -1.74 -1.52
N VAL A 58 -17.60 -0.61 -1.66
CA VAL A 58 -18.29 -0.25 -2.90
C VAL A 58 -17.89 1.15 -3.35
N LEU A 59 -16.62 1.32 -3.71
CA LEU A 59 -16.23 2.34 -4.68
C LEU A 59 -16.00 1.64 -6.02
N ILE A 60 -17.06 1.49 -6.81
CA ILE A 60 -16.90 1.19 -8.22
C ILE A 60 -16.47 2.50 -8.87
N ALA A 61 -15.16 2.68 -9.04
CA ALA A 61 -14.63 3.81 -9.77
C ALA A 61 -15.15 3.73 -11.21
N ALA A 62 -15.91 4.75 -11.63
CA ALA A 62 -16.34 4.87 -13.01
C ALA A 62 -15.12 4.94 -13.93
N PRO A 63 -15.22 4.41 -15.17
CA PRO A 63 -14.11 4.42 -16.09
C PRO A 63 -13.68 5.86 -16.38
N SER A 64 -12.38 6.12 -16.29
CA SER A 64 -11.82 7.48 -16.43
C SER A 64 -10.53 7.48 -17.23
N ILE A 65 -10.26 8.60 -17.92
CA ILE A 65 -9.07 8.75 -18.77
C ILE A 65 -7.79 8.68 -17.93
N ASP A 66 -7.78 9.23 -16.72
CA ASP A 66 -6.61 9.21 -15.84
C ASP A 66 -6.29 7.80 -15.33
N ALA A 67 -7.31 7.04 -14.92
CA ALA A 67 -7.15 5.63 -14.57
C ALA A 67 -6.64 4.83 -15.78
N GLY A 68 -7.24 5.04 -16.95
CA GLY A 68 -6.83 4.40 -18.20
C GLY A 68 -5.37 4.69 -18.59
N LYS A 69 -4.93 5.94 -18.42
CA LYS A 69 -3.55 6.35 -18.65
C LYS A 69 -2.57 5.67 -17.69
N ALA A 70 -2.93 5.56 -16.42
CA ALA A 70 -2.11 4.86 -15.43
C ALA A 70 -2.00 3.37 -15.75
N SER A 71 -3.12 2.71 -16.02
CA SER A 71 -3.15 1.29 -16.38
C SER A 71 -2.41 1.02 -17.70
N PHE A 72 -2.56 1.88 -18.71
CA PHE A 72 -1.81 1.76 -19.96
C PHE A 72 -0.30 1.88 -19.73
N LYS A 73 0.12 2.86 -18.92
CA LYS A 73 1.55 3.05 -18.59
C LYS A 73 2.14 1.82 -17.91
N ASN A 74 1.39 1.19 -17.01
CA ASN A 74 1.88 0.08 -16.19
C ASN A 74 1.87 -1.26 -16.94
N ASN A 75 0.86 -1.49 -17.79
CA ASN A 75 0.61 -2.81 -18.36
C ASN A 75 0.83 -2.89 -19.89
N CYS A 76 0.81 -1.78 -20.62
CA CYS A 76 0.75 -1.80 -22.09
C CYS A 76 1.89 -1.03 -22.79
N ALA A 77 2.42 0.01 -22.15
CA ALA A 77 3.35 0.96 -22.75
C ALA A 77 4.76 0.39 -23.06
N SER A 78 5.07 -0.82 -22.59
CA SER A 78 6.30 -1.54 -22.93
C SER A 78 6.28 -2.05 -24.38
N CYS A 79 5.10 -2.39 -24.90
CA CYS A 79 4.95 -3.00 -26.22
C CYS A 79 4.16 -2.13 -27.20
N HIS A 80 3.25 -1.28 -26.73
CA HIS A 80 2.45 -0.40 -27.59
C HIS A 80 2.92 1.05 -27.53
N ASN A 81 2.92 1.71 -28.69
CA ASN A 81 3.37 3.10 -28.78
C ASN A 81 2.39 4.05 -28.07
N LYS A 82 2.95 4.97 -27.26
CA LYS A 82 2.20 5.97 -26.49
C LYS A 82 1.39 6.93 -27.36
N ASN A 83 1.78 7.13 -28.62
CA ASN A 83 1.02 7.99 -29.54
C ASN A 83 -0.20 7.29 -30.15
N MET A 84 -0.39 5.99 -29.89
CA MET A 84 -1.44 5.11 -30.41
C MET A 84 -1.44 4.91 -31.93
N LYS A 85 -0.64 5.66 -32.69
CA LYS A 85 -0.69 5.72 -34.16
C LYS A 85 0.42 4.91 -34.82
N ASP A 86 1.56 4.81 -34.17
CA ASP A 86 2.71 4.09 -34.70
C ASP A 86 2.81 2.69 -34.13
N ASN A 87 3.41 1.78 -34.90
CA ASN A 87 3.75 0.44 -34.44
C ASN A 87 5.00 0.49 -33.55
N LEU A 88 5.07 -0.46 -32.60
CA LEU A 88 6.27 -0.74 -31.83
C LEU A 88 6.47 -2.27 -31.84
N THR A 89 6.59 -2.91 -30.67
CA THR A 89 6.56 -4.38 -30.55
C THR A 89 5.17 -4.91 -30.84
N GLY A 90 4.14 -4.18 -30.38
CA GLY A 90 2.74 -4.40 -30.73
C GLY A 90 2.26 -3.40 -31.79
N PRO A 91 1.16 -3.73 -32.49
CA PRO A 91 0.58 -2.85 -33.49
C PRO A 91 0.02 -1.56 -32.87
N ALA A 92 -0.17 -0.55 -33.70
CA ALA A 92 -0.85 0.69 -33.35
C ALA A 92 -2.27 0.41 -32.80
N LEU A 93 -2.66 1.12 -31.74
CA LEU A 93 -3.92 0.91 -31.02
C LEU A 93 -5.02 1.91 -31.41
N ALA A 94 -4.70 2.94 -32.19
CA ALA A 94 -5.69 3.88 -32.72
C ALA A 94 -6.79 3.13 -33.48
N GLY A 95 -8.05 3.44 -33.17
CA GLY A 95 -9.20 2.79 -33.79
C GLY A 95 -9.32 1.29 -33.49
N VAL A 96 -8.79 0.79 -32.37
CA VAL A 96 -8.92 -0.63 -31.98
C VAL A 96 -10.40 -1.04 -31.84
N GLU A 97 -11.24 -0.21 -31.24
CA GLU A 97 -12.67 -0.50 -31.07
C GLU A 97 -13.40 -0.57 -32.42
N ALA A 98 -13.12 0.37 -33.33
CA ALA A 98 -13.68 0.34 -34.68
C ALA A 98 -13.26 -0.93 -35.44
N ARG A 99 -11.99 -1.32 -35.29
CA ARG A 99 -11.46 -2.56 -35.86
C ARG A 99 -12.25 -3.75 -35.34
N TRP A 100 -12.48 -3.87 -34.03
CA TRP A 100 -13.19 -4.99 -33.39
C TRP A 100 -14.73 -4.92 -33.45
N SER A 101 -15.32 -3.87 -34.04
CA SER A 101 -16.77 -3.60 -34.05
C SER A 101 -17.66 -4.70 -34.66
N ALA A 102 -17.10 -5.58 -35.50
CA ALA A 102 -17.81 -6.74 -36.05
C ALA A 102 -18.05 -7.86 -35.00
N PHE A 103 -17.46 -7.76 -33.82
CA PHE A 103 -17.54 -8.73 -32.73
C PHE A 103 -18.11 -8.08 -31.47
N PRO A 104 -18.68 -8.87 -30.54
CA PRO A 104 -19.05 -8.41 -29.22
C PRO A 104 -17.90 -7.71 -28.49
N LYS A 105 -18.20 -6.62 -27.75
CA LYS A 105 -17.20 -5.89 -26.94
C LYS A 105 -16.49 -6.81 -25.93
N THR A 106 -17.20 -7.83 -25.44
CA THR A 106 -16.67 -8.87 -24.54
C THR A 106 -15.52 -9.68 -25.13
N ASP A 107 -15.47 -9.82 -26.46
CA ASP A 107 -14.41 -10.55 -27.15
C ASP A 107 -13.13 -9.72 -27.20
N LEU A 108 -13.26 -8.40 -27.41
CA LEU A 108 -12.15 -7.47 -27.27
C LEU A 108 -11.62 -7.45 -25.82
N TYR A 109 -12.49 -7.48 -24.82
CA TYR A 109 -12.07 -7.53 -23.41
C TYR A 109 -11.32 -8.83 -23.10
N SER A 110 -11.83 -9.95 -23.60
CA SER A 110 -11.19 -11.26 -23.48
C SER A 110 -9.83 -11.30 -24.18
N TRP A 111 -9.73 -10.66 -25.36
CA TRP A 111 -8.47 -10.51 -26.07
C TRP A 111 -7.43 -9.71 -25.27
N ILE A 112 -7.84 -8.58 -24.69
CA ILE A 112 -6.97 -7.72 -23.87
C ILE A 112 -6.50 -8.45 -22.60
N ARG A 113 -7.36 -9.24 -21.95
CA ARG A 113 -6.96 -10.05 -20.78
C ARG A 113 -6.07 -11.23 -21.13
N ASN A 114 -6.42 -11.97 -22.18
CA ASN A 114 -5.73 -13.20 -22.55
C ASN A 114 -5.91 -13.52 -24.03
N SER A 115 -5.06 -12.89 -24.85
CA SER A 115 -5.00 -13.13 -26.30
C SER A 115 -4.84 -14.61 -26.65
N GLN A 116 -3.94 -15.33 -25.95
CA GLN A 116 -3.64 -16.73 -26.21
C GLN A 116 -4.84 -17.64 -25.94
N GLY A 117 -5.61 -17.35 -24.89
CA GLY A 117 -6.85 -18.05 -24.60
C GLY A 117 -7.90 -17.89 -25.70
N LEU A 118 -7.99 -16.70 -26.31
CA LEU A 118 -8.93 -16.44 -27.41
C LEU A 118 -8.47 -17.07 -28.73
N ILE A 119 -7.16 -17.11 -28.97
CA ILE A 119 -6.54 -17.82 -30.12
C ILE A 119 -6.77 -19.33 -30.00
N ALA A 120 -6.56 -19.91 -28.82
CA ALA A 120 -6.77 -21.34 -28.58
C ALA A 120 -8.24 -21.76 -28.78
N LYS A 121 -9.19 -20.86 -28.53
CA LYS A 121 -10.62 -21.05 -28.83
C LYS A 121 -10.95 -20.94 -30.33
N GLY A 122 -9.98 -20.62 -31.18
CA GLY A 122 -10.17 -20.50 -32.63
C GLY A 122 -10.94 -19.25 -33.06
N HIS A 123 -10.96 -18.18 -32.25
CA HIS A 123 -11.68 -16.96 -32.62
C HIS A 123 -11.08 -16.35 -33.91
N PRO A 124 -11.88 -16.11 -34.96
CA PRO A 124 -11.37 -15.85 -36.32
C PRO A 124 -10.45 -14.64 -36.37
N ARG A 125 -10.85 -13.53 -35.74
CA ARG A 125 -10.04 -12.30 -35.67
C ARG A 125 -8.77 -12.45 -34.84
N ALA A 126 -8.84 -13.25 -33.77
CA ALA A 126 -7.71 -13.42 -32.86
C ALA A 126 -6.59 -14.21 -33.55
N VAL A 127 -6.98 -15.28 -34.26
CA VAL A 127 -6.09 -16.11 -35.07
C VAL A 127 -5.50 -15.31 -36.24
N GLU A 128 -6.31 -14.53 -36.95
CA GLU A 128 -5.84 -13.64 -38.02
C GLU A 128 -4.79 -12.64 -37.49
N LEU A 129 -5.09 -11.97 -36.38
CA LEU A 129 -4.19 -10.97 -35.79
C LEU A 129 -2.89 -11.60 -35.31
N TYR A 130 -2.94 -12.80 -34.73
CA TYR A 130 -1.75 -13.54 -34.32
C TYR A 130 -0.85 -13.90 -35.50
N ASN A 131 -1.44 -14.37 -36.61
CA ASN A 131 -0.69 -14.74 -37.80
C ASN A 131 -0.07 -13.53 -38.52
N THR A 132 -0.77 -12.39 -38.55
CA THR A 132 -0.30 -11.15 -39.20
C THR A 132 0.76 -10.40 -38.39
N ASN A 133 0.80 -10.57 -37.06
CA ASN A 133 1.78 -9.93 -36.18
C ASN A 133 2.95 -10.87 -35.82
N ASN A 134 3.44 -11.64 -36.79
CA ASN A 134 4.60 -12.55 -36.64
C ASN A 134 4.46 -13.55 -35.47
N LYS A 135 3.24 -13.91 -35.08
CA LYS A 135 2.97 -14.84 -33.96
C LYS A 135 3.58 -14.38 -32.64
N LEU A 136 3.74 -13.06 -32.46
CA LEU A 136 4.19 -12.49 -31.20
C LEU A 136 3.14 -12.74 -30.11
N VAL A 137 3.62 -13.15 -28.94
CA VAL A 137 2.78 -13.47 -27.78
C VAL A 137 2.60 -12.22 -26.94
N MET A 138 1.35 -11.79 -26.78
CA MET A 138 0.98 -10.77 -25.79
C MET A 138 0.79 -11.44 -24.42
N THR A 139 1.45 -10.90 -23.39
CA THR A 139 1.33 -11.38 -22.01
C THR A 139 -0.12 -11.31 -21.52
N ALA A 140 -0.52 -12.27 -20.67
CA ALA A 140 -1.85 -12.27 -20.08
C ALA A 140 -1.93 -11.32 -18.87
N PHE A 141 -3.06 -10.63 -18.74
CA PHE A 141 -3.37 -9.70 -17.67
C PHE A 141 -4.68 -10.10 -16.96
N PRO A 142 -4.70 -11.23 -16.24
CA PRO A 142 -5.93 -11.76 -15.63
C PRO A 142 -6.48 -10.88 -14.50
N ALA A 143 -5.66 -9.99 -13.93
CA ALA A 143 -6.05 -9.11 -12.83
C ALA A 143 -6.79 -7.84 -13.27
N ILE A 144 -6.83 -7.51 -14.57
CA ILE A 144 -7.47 -6.28 -15.07
C ILE A 144 -8.99 -6.50 -15.20
N SER A 145 -9.78 -5.67 -14.53
CA SER A 145 -11.25 -5.71 -14.56
C SER A 145 -11.84 -5.14 -15.87
N ASP A 146 -13.14 -5.34 -16.09
CA ASP A 146 -13.86 -4.78 -17.25
C ASP A 146 -13.80 -3.24 -17.27
N GLU A 147 -13.94 -2.61 -16.11
CA GLU A 147 -13.93 -1.15 -15.94
C GLU A 147 -12.54 -0.55 -16.19
N GLU A 148 -11.49 -1.27 -15.79
CA GLU A 148 -10.11 -0.86 -16.07
C GLU A 148 -9.79 -0.99 -17.56
N ILE A 149 -10.26 -2.04 -18.24
CA ILE A 149 -10.16 -2.17 -19.70
C ILE A 149 -10.90 -1.03 -20.39
N GLU A 150 -12.11 -0.69 -19.93
CA GLU A 150 -12.87 0.42 -20.50
C GLU A 150 -12.13 1.76 -20.33
N SER A 151 -11.54 1.99 -19.16
CA SER A 151 -10.68 3.16 -18.91
C SER A 151 -9.49 3.20 -19.88
N ILE A 152 -8.82 2.06 -20.12
CA ILE A 152 -7.72 1.94 -21.08
C ILE A 152 -8.19 2.27 -22.49
N LEU A 153 -9.33 1.72 -22.94
CA LEU A 153 -9.89 1.98 -24.28
C LEU A 153 -10.26 3.45 -24.46
N LEU A 154 -10.88 4.07 -23.46
CA LEU A 154 -11.18 5.50 -23.45
C LEU A 154 -9.90 6.34 -23.59
N TYR A 155 -8.85 5.99 -22.86
CA TYR A 155 -7.55 6.66 -22.97
C TYR A 155 -6.93 6.50 -24.36
N ILE A 156 -6.99 5.30 -24.97
CA ILE A 156 -6.48 5.03 -26.31
C ILE A 156 -7.22 5.88 -27.35
N ASP A 157 -8.56 5.87 -27.35
CA ASP A 157 -9.37 6.62 -28.32
C ASP A 157 -9.14 8.13 -28.19
N CYS A 158 -9.18 8.63 -26.97
CA CYS A 158 -8.91 10.01 -26.65
C CYS A 158 -7.51 10.45 -27.14
N THR A 159 -6.49 9.62 -26.89
CA THR A 159 -5.08 9.93 -27.24
C THR A 159 -4.90 9.92 -28.76
N ALA A 160 -5.47 8.92 -29.44
CA ALA A 160 -5.44 8.83 -30.89
C ALA A 160 -6.09 10.05 -31.57
N LYS A 161 -7.21 10.54 -31.01
CA LYS A 161 -7.92 11.73 -31.49
C LYS A 161 -7.29 13.05 -31.04
N GLY A 162 -6.29 13.04 -30.15
CA GLY A 162 -5.69 14.25 -29.59
C GLY A 162 -6.61 15.02 -28.65
N THR A 163 -7.65 14.38 -28.10
CA THR A 163 -8.69 15.02 -27.27
C THR A 163 -8.46 14.85 -25.76
N CYS A 164 -7.22 14.48 -25.36
CA CYS A 164 -6.83 14.24 -23.96
C CYS A 164 -6.29 15.48 -23.24
N GLY A 165 -6.65 16.67 -23.71
CA GLY A 165 -6.65 17.85 -22.84
C GLY A 165 -7.64 17.64 -21.68
N PRO A 166 -7.62 18.49 -20.64
CA PRO A 166 -8.63 18.44 -19.59
C PRO A 166 -10.01 18.49 -20.25
N LYS A 167 -10.68 17.33 -20.34
CA LYS A 167 -12.08 17.29 -20.70
C LYS A 167 -12.80 17.76 -19.46
N ASP A 168 -13.31 18.99 -19.52
CA ASP A 168 -14.37 19.42 -18.64
C ASP A 168 -15.46 18.36 -18.69
N VAL A 169 -15.61 17.63 -17.58
CA VAL A 169 -16.69 16.68 -17.36
C VAL A 169 -17.99 17.47 -17.24
N ALA A 170 -18.58 17.83 -18.36
CA ALA A 170 -19.95 18.28 -18.40
C ALA A 170 -20.88 17.08 -18.14
N GLY A 171 -21.30 16.93 -16.88
CA GLY A 171 -22.53 16.19 -16.54
C GLY A 171 -22.42 15.14 -15.44
N ALA A 172 -22.30 15.56 -14.18
CA ALA A 172 -22.99 14.93 -13.04
C ALA A 172 -22.99 15.89 -11.83
N PRO A 173 -24.14 16.12 -11.16
CA PRO A 173 -24.22 17.05 -10.04
C PRO A 173 -23.75 16.39 -8.72
N GLY A 174 -22.92 17.13 -7.99
CA GLY A 174 -22.94 17.15 -6.52
C GLY A 174 -22.18 16.06 -5.78
N ALA A 175 -20.91 16.33 -5.46
CA ALA A 175 -20.44 16.38 -4.08
C ALA A 175 -19.06 17.05 -4.06
N ALA A 176 -19.01 18.25 -3.49
CA ALA A 176 -17.74 18.87 -3.16
C ALA A 176 -17.01 18.00 -2.12
N ASN A 177 -15.81 17.56 -2.44
CA ASN A 177 -14.75 17.48 -1.46
C ASN A 177 -13.46 17.96 -2.11
N ALA A 178 -13.03 19.12 -1.64
CA ALA A 178 -11.74 19.69 -1.94
C ALA A 178 -10.67 18.69 -1.49
N ASN A 179 -9.88 18.19 -2.44
CA ASN A 179 -8.47 18.00 -2.20
C ASN A 179 -7.72 18.45 -3.44
N ALA A 180 -7.00 19.55 -3.25
CA ALA A 180 -6.12 20.14 -4.23
C ALA A 180 -5.06 19.11 -4.64
N SER A 181 -5.11 18.66 -5.90
CA SER A 181 -3.92 18.18 -6.59
C SER A 181 -3.49 19.25 -7.58
N LYS A 182 -2.93 20.33 -7.03
CA LYS A 182 -2.14 21.27 -7.82
C LYS A 182 -0.72 20.73 -7.89
N GLY A 183 -0.44 20.03 -8.98
CA GLY A 183 0.81 20.23 -9.70
C GLY A 183 1.95 19.27 -9.43
N SER A 184 2.49 18.84 -10.56
CA SER A 184 3.89 18.52 -10.80
C SER A 184 4.33 17.13 -10.38
N GLY A 185 4.83 16.38 -11.37
CA GLY A 185 5.64 15.20 -11.16
C GLY A 185 6.79 15.55 -10.22
N SER A 186 6.58 15.26 -8.96
CA SER A 186 7.55 15.39 -7.91
C SER A 186 7.55 14.06 -7.18
N ASN A 187 8.70 13.67 -6.66
CA ASN A 187 8.97 12.38 -6.04
C ASN A 187 8.21 12.19 -4.71
N PHE A 188 6.98 12.67 -4.60
CA PHE A 188 6.11 12.59 -3.44
C PHE A 188 6.04 11.16 -2.89
N TRP A 189 5.88 10.16 -3.77
CA TRP A 189 5.89 8.75 -3.37
C TRP A 189 7.23 8.31 -2.76
N MET A 190 8.35 8.77 -3.31
CA MET A 190 9.69 8.50 -2.78
C MET A 190 9.89 9.17 -1.41
N TYR A 191 9.47 10.43 -1.26
CA TYR A 191 9.53 11.13 0.03
C TYR A 191 8.61 10.48 1.09
N MET A 192 7.46 9.94 0.69
CA MET A 192 6.54 9.22 1.59
C MET A 192 7.17 7.92 2.10
N VAL A 193 7.84 7.15 1.23
CA VAL A 193 8.60 5.95 1.62
C VAL A 193 9.76 6.30 2.54
N PHE A 194 10.54 7.33 2.23
CA PHE A 194 11.63 7.78 3.12
C PHE A 194 11.12 8.28 4.47
N ALA A 195 9.96 8.94 4.52
CA ALA A 195 9.35 9.37 5.77
C ALA A 195 8.95 8.16 6.64
N ILE A 196 8.36 7.12 6.06
CA ILE A 196 8.01 5.88 6.78
C ILE A 196 9.28 5.19 7.31
N LEU A 197 10.32 5.08 6.48
CA LEU A 197 11.59 4.47 6.88
C LEU A 197 12.27 5.26 8.01
N ALA A 198 12.24 6.59 7.96
CA ALA A 198 12.76 7.43 9.03
C ALA A 198 12.00 7.24 10.35
N ILE A 199 10.67 7.14 10.30
CA ILE A 199 9.84 6.89 11.49
C ILE A 199 10.16 5.50 12.08
N LEU A 200 10.27 4.47 11.24
CA LEU A 200 10.68 3.13 11.68
C LEU A 200 12.07 3.17 12.33
N ALA A 201 13.05 3.84 11.72
CA ALA A 201 14.39 3.96 12.28
C ALA A 201 14.39 4.64 13.66
N ILE A 202 13.59 5.69 13.84
CA ILE A 202 13.42 6.38 15.14
C ILE A 202 12.77 5.44 16.16
N PHE A 203 11.76 4.68 15.77
CA PHE A 203 11.09 3.71 16.65
C PHE A 203 12.05 2.61 17.11
N LEU A 204 12.78 2.00 16.19
CA LEU A 204 13.81 0.99 16.53
C LEU A 204 14.89 1.59 17.42
N TRP A 205 15.31 2.83 17.17
CA TRP A 205 16.28 3.51 18.00
C TRP A 205 15.78 3.69 19.44
N ASN A 206 14.54 4.14 19.63
CA ASN A 206 13.96 4.29 20.98
C ASN A 206 13.94 2.97 21.76
N ILE A 207 13.70 1.84 21.08
CA ILE A 207 13.75 0.51 21.70
C ILE A 207 15.19 0.13 22.08
N ILE A 208 16.15 0.34 21.18
CA ILE A 208 17.56 0.01 21.42
C ILE A 208 18.13 0.83 22.59
N THR A 209 17.80 2.11 22.69
CA THR A 209 18.27 2.96 23.79
C THR A 209 17.67 2.54 25.14
N ASP A 210 16.41 2.13 25.16
CA ASP A 210 15.76 1.64 26.38
C ASP A 210 16.34 0.29 26.84
N LEU A 211 16.56 -0.64 25.89
CA LEU A 211 17.23 -1.91 26.17
C LEU A 211 18.67 -1.72 26.65
N ASN A 212 19.43 -0.80 26.05
CA ASN A 212 20.80 -0.52 26.48
C ASN A 212 20.84 0.13 27.86
N HIS A 213 19.89 1.00 28.19
CA HIS A 213 19.83 1.61 29.50
C HIS A 213 19.51 0.60 30.60
N THR A 214 18.53 -0.28 30.35
CA THR A 214 18.20 -1.36 31.28
C THR A 214 19.33 -2.37 31.44
N ARG A 215 20.07 -2.70 30.35
CA ARG A 215 21.29 -3.51 30.42
C ARG A 215 22.37 -2.87 31.30
N ASN A 216 22.66 -1.58 31.11
CA ASN A 216 23.69 -0.86 31.87
C ASN A 216 23.36 -0.76 33.37
N MET A 217 22.06 -0.62 33.72
CA MET A 217 21.59 -0.67 35.11
C MET A 217 21.81 -2.04 35.77
N VAL A 218 21.65 -3.13 35.01
CA VAL A 218 21.91 -4.49 35.48
C VAL A 218 23.41 -4.74 35.68
N GLU A 219 24.25 -4.11 34.84
CA GLU A 219 25.71 -4.24 34.87
C GLU A 219 26.38 -3.35 35.96
N GLY A 220 25.58 -2.58 36.71
CA GLY A 220 26.03 -1.81 37.87
C GLY A 220 26.60 -0.43 37.54
N ASP A 221 26.43 0.06 36.31
CA ASP A 221 26.90 1.38 35.89
C ASP A 221 25.78 2.42 36.10
N THR A 222 25.85 3.14 37.22
CA THR A 222 24.81 4.10 37.64
C THR A 222 24.97 5.49 37.03
N ASP A 223 25.93 5.72 36.12
CA ASP A 223 26.24 7.05 35.59
C ASP A 223 26.08 7.17 34.05
N SER A 224 25.43 6.20 33.41
CA SER A 224 25.21 6.25 31.95
C SER A 224 24.19 7.32 31.54
N ILE A 225 24.71 8.50 31.17
CA ILE A 225 23.93 9.60 30.58
C ILE A 225 23.30 9.11 29.28
N ARG A 226 21.96 9.16 29.19
CA ARG A 226 21.23 8.87 27.95
C ARG A 226 21.65 9.90 26.89
N PRO A 227 22.32 9.49 25.77
CA PRO A 227 22.60 10.44 24.71
C PRO A 227 21.29 10.87 24.07
N ASN A 228 20.98 12.16 24.14
CA ASN A 228 19.90 12.79 23.38
C ASN A 228 20.29 12.85 21.89
N PHE A 229 19.28 12.70 21.02
CA PHE A 229 19.41 12.80 19.56
C PHE A 229 20.23 14.02 19.10
N TRP A 230 20.01 15.16 19.76
CA TRP A 230 20.70 16.41 19.48
C TRP A 230 22.21 16.34 19.68
N ASN A 231 22.73 15.59 20.66
CA ASN A 231 24.17 15.48 20.89
C ASN A 231 24.88 14.61 19.83
N ILE A 232 24.15 13.72 19.15
CA ILE A 232 24.69 12.90 18.06
C ILE A 232 24.67 13.69 16.75
N LEU A 233 23.59 14.43 16.47
CA LEU A 233 23.52 15.31 15.30
C LEU A 233 24.52 16.48 15.37
N THR A 234 24.80 16.98 16.56
CA THR A 234 25.76 18.08 16.77
C THR A 234 27.18 17.60 17.11
N ASN A 235 27.43 16.29 17.01
CA ASN A 235 28.77 15.77 17.22
C ASN A 235 29.73 16.34 16.16
N LYS A 236 30.92 16.78 16.59
CA LYS A 236 31.95 17.38 15.74
C LYS A 236 32.26 16.53 14.50
N SER A 237 32.18 15.20 14.62
CA SER A 237 32.40 14.27 13.51
C SER A 237 31.34 14.40 12.41
N VAL A 238 30.05 14.53 12.77
CA VAL A 238 28.95 14.63 11.79
C VAL A 238 28.95 15.99 11.11
N ILE A 239 29.24 17.04 11.87
CA ILE A 239 29.37 18.41 11.35
C ILE A 239 30.52 18.48 10.33
N THR A 240 31.66 17.84 10.63
CA THR A 240 32.83 17.87 9.73
C THR A 240 32.55 17.10 8.43
N LEU A 241 31.82 15.98 8.48
CA LEU A 241 31.39 15.25 7.28
C LEU A 241 30.45 16.08 6.41
N TYR A 242 29.49 16.79 7.01
CA TYR A 242 28.60 17.69 6.28
C TYR A 242 29.36 18.84 5.60
N TYR A 243 30.33 19.46 6.29
CA TYR A 243 31.15 20.52 5.69
C TYR A 243 32.10 19.99 4.61
N LEU A 244 32.61 18.77 4.75
CA LEU A 244 33.45 18.13 3.73
C LEU A 244 32.63 17.79 2.49
N ASP A 245 31.43 17.23 2.63
CA ASP A 245 30.53 16.95 1.52
C ASP A 245 30.08 18.23 0.81
N TRP A 246 29.75 19.28 1.57
CA TRP A 246 29.43 20.61 1.02
C TRP A 246 30.61 21.20 0.24
N TYR A 247 31.82 21.17 0.81
CA TYR A 247 33.03 21.66 0.15
C TYR A 247 33.35 20.86 -1.12
N TYR A 248 33.20 19.54 -1.08
CA TYR A 248 33.47 18.66 -2.21
C TYR A 248 32.49 18.91 -3.37
N LEU A 249 31.21 19.11 -3.08
CA LEU A 249 30.18 19.42 -4.09
C LEU A 249 30.35 20.80 -4.73
N VAL A 250 30.83 21.79 -3.98
CA VAL A 250 31.03 23.16 -4.48
C VAL A 250 32.32 23.30 -5.31
N VAL A 251 33.39 22.59 -4.95
CA VAL A 251 34.70 22.73 -5.61
C VAL A 251 34.84 21.89 -6.89
N ILE A 252 34.09 20.80 -7.03
CA ILE A 252 34.19 19.90 -8.20
C ILE A 252 33.25 20.30 -9.36
N GLN A 253 32.37 21.30 -9.16
CA GLN A 253 31.46 21.83 -10.18
C GLN A 253 31.98 23.12 -10.86
N GLN A 254 33.25 23.51 -10.65
CA GLN A 254 33.96 24.55 -11.41
C GLN A 254 35.04 23.93 -12.31
#